data_AF-A0AAV3NLL4-F1
#
_entry.id   AF-A0AAV3NLL4-F1
#
_cell.length_a   1.000
_cell.length_b   1.000
_cell.length_c   1.000
_cell.angle_alpha   90.00
_cell.angle_beta   90.00
_cell.angle_gamma   90.00
#
_symmetry.space_group_name_H-M   'P 1'
#
loop_
_entity.id
_entity.type
_entity.pdbx_description
1 polymer ?
#
loop_
_entity_poly.entity_id
_entity_poly.type
_entity_poly.pdbx_seq_one_letter_code
_entity_poly.pdbx_strand_id
1 'polypeptide(L)'
;MRYVCWENQVGIVGVPADTGMMRWRPVWNNEFVFRLTVPVLAFLLVEVHEYDLPDNGDFAGQTCLPVSEIRPGIRAVPVYNREGVQFKFVRLIVHFELL
;
A
#
# COMPACT_ATOMS: atom_id res chain seq x y z
N MET A 1 -6.98 0.91 29.05
CA MET A 1 -5.71 0.91 28.28
C MET A 1 -6.04 1.02 26.80
N ARG A 2 -5.60 2.08 26.13
CA ARG A 2 -5.71 2.20 24.66
C ARG A 2 -4.39 1.74 24.06
N TYR A 3 -4.34 0.52 23.58
CA TYR A 3 -3.28 0.10 22.67
C TYR A 3 -3.63 0.66 21.29
N VAL A 4 -2.86 1.65 20.83
CA VAL A 4 -2.91 2.11 19.44
C VAL A 4 -1.57 1.74 18.83
N CYS A 5 -1.51 0.56 18.21
CA CYS A 5 -0.37 0.05 17.47
C CYS A 5 -0.88 -0.42 16.11
N TRP A 6 -0.58 0.32 15.04
CA TRP A 6 -0.97 -0.02 13.67
C TRP A 6 0.02 0.61 12.69
N GLU A 7 0.74 -0.18 11.88
CA GLU A 7 1.79 0.33 11.00
C GLU A 7 1.75 -0.21 9.56
N ASN A 8 0.58 -0.56 9.02
CA ASN A 8 0.52 -0.69 7.56
C ASN A 8 0.76 0.68 6.93
N GLN A 9 1.42 0.70 5.78
CA GLN A 9 1.74 1.93 5.07
C GLN A 9 1.17 1.91 3.66
N VAL A 10 0.73 3.06 3.18
CA VAL A 10 0.30 3.28 1.79
C VAL A 10 0.78 4.63 1.33
N GLY A 11 1.37 4.69 0.14
CA GLY A 11 2.01 5.90 -0.30
C GLY A 11 2.42 5.89 -1.75
N ILE A 12 2.93 7.05 -2.17
CA ILE A 12 3.49 7.25 -3.49
C ILE A 12 5.01 7.33 -3.37
N VAL A 13 5.69 6.65 -4.28
CA VAL A 13 7.13 6.76 -4.52
C VAL A 13 7.34 7.30 -5.93
N GLY A 14 8.14 8.34 -6.10
CA GLY A 14 8.38 8.94 -7.41
C GLY A 14 9.23 10.19 -7.30
N VAL A 15 8.82 11.25 -7.99
CA VAL A 15 9.48 12.56 -7.83
C VAL A 15 9.32 13.08 -6.39
N PRO A 16 10.26 13.89 -5.86
CA PRO A 16 10.19 14.39 -4.49
C PRO A 16 8.88 15.14 -4.15
N ALA A 17 8.28 15.81 -5.14
CA ALA A 17 7.02 16.54 -4.97
C ALA A 17 5.80 15.62 -4.76
N ASP A 18 5.86 14.39 -5.25
CA ASP A 18 4.74 13.43 -5.23
C ASP A 18 4.90 12.37 -4.13
N THR A 19 6.11 12.25 -3.58
CA THR A 19 6.46 11.19 -2.64
C THR A 19 5.88 11.46 -1.26
N GLY A 20 5.16 10.48 -0.70
CA GLY A 20 4.53 10.60 0.61
C GLY A 20 3.92 9.29 1.08
N MET A 21 3.93 9.06 2.39
CA MET A 21 3.47 7.82 3.01
C MET A 21 2.45 8.10 4.10
N MET A 22 1.38 7.31 4.13
CA MET A 22 0.31 7.38 5.12
C MET A 22 0.21 6.05 5.86
N ARG A 23 0.06 6.11 7.19
CA ARG A 23 -0.18 4.92 8.01
C ARG A 23 -1.66 4.59 8.01
N TRP A 24 -2.00 3.31 7.99
CA TRP A 24 -3.38 2.86 7.98
C TRP A 24 -3.61 1.58 8.79
N ARG A 25 -4.89 1.29 9.01
CA ARG A 25 -5.37 0.08 9.68
C ARG A 25 -6.19 -0.73 8.68
N PRO A 26 -6.14 -2.07 8.71
CA PRO A 26 -6.95 -2.93 7.85
C PRO A 26 -8.43 -2.90 8.29
N VAL A 27 -9.04 -1.73 8.17
CA VAL A 27 -10.45 -1.47 8.31
C VAL A 27 -10.95 -1.16 6.90
N TRP A 28 -12.05 -1.78 6.52
CA TRP A 28 -12.70 -1.54 5.24
C TRP A 28 -13.07 -0.06 5.09
N ASN A 29 -13.06 0.44 3.85
CA ASN A 29 -13.47 1.81 3.48
C ASN A 29 -12.55 2.94 3.98
N ASN A 30 -11.26 2.67 4.19
CA ASN A 30 -10.27 3.75 4.28
C ASN A 30 -9.92 4.25 2.88
N GLU A 31 -10.00 5.56 2.67
CA GLU A 31 -9.68 6.23 1.41
C GLU A 31 -8.39 7.04 1.54
N PHE A 32 -7.57 7.00 0.49
CA PHE A 32 -6.32 7.76 0.39
C PHE A 32 -6.31 8.54 -0.90
N VAL A 33 -6.00 9.83 -0.80
CA VAL A 33 -5.95 10.73 -1.96
C VAL A 33 -4.53 11.25 -2.12
N PHE A 34 -3.96 11.01 -3.30
CA PHE A 34 -2.64 11.48 -3.67
C PHE A 34 -2.75 12.41 -4.87
N ARG A 35 -2.18 13.62 -4.76
CA ARG A 35 -2.09 14.57 -5.87
C ARG A 35 -0.71 14.41 -6.50
N LEU A 36 -0.68 14.06 -7.78
CA LEU A 36 0.54 13.76 -8.51
C LEU A 36 0.85 14.84 -9.53
N THR A 37 2.09 15.31 -9.54
CA THR A 37 2.63 16.25 -10.53
C THR A 37 3.17 15.52 -11.75
N VAL A 38 3.76 14.33 -11.59
CA VAL A 38 4.32 13.52 -12.68
C VAL A 38 3.89 12.05 -12.54
N PRO A 39 2.62 11.70 -12.90
CA PRO A 39 2.07 10.35 -12.69
C PRO A 39 2.86 9.22 -13.37
N VAL A 40 3.53 9.49 -14.49
CA VAL A 40 4.33 8.51 -15.25
C VAL A 40 5.58 8.06 -14.47
N LEU A 41 6.04 8.85 -13.49
CA LEU A 41 7.16 8.52 -12.62
C LEU A 41 6.72 8.12 -11.20
N ALA A 42 5.43 7.91 -10.98
CA ALA A 42 4.86 7.59 -9.68
C ALA A 42 4.49 6.11 -9.56
N PHE A 43 4.76 5.54 -8.39
CA PHE A 43 4.42 4.19 -7.99
C PHE A 43 3.60 4.24 -6.71
N LEU A 44 2.49 3.51 -6.68
CA LEU A 44 1.72 3.24 -5.47
C LEU A 44 2.36 2.07 -4.72
N LEU A 45 2.83 2.33 -3.50
CA LEU A 45 3.39 1.35 -2.59
C LEU A 45 2.38 1.08 -1.46
N VAL A 46 2.08 -0.19 -1.21
CA VAL A 46 1.36 -0.63 -0.02
C VAL A 46 2.23 -1.63 0.72
N GLU A 47 2.52 -1.36 1.98
CA GLU A 47 3.24 -2.26 2.88
C GLU A 47 2.28 -2.75 3.97
N VAL A 48 2.31 -4.06 4.19
CA VAL A 48 1.52 -4.76 5.20
C VAL A 48 2.48 -5.33 6.23
N HIS A 49 2.16 -5.15 7.51
CA HIS A 49 2.96 -5.63 8.62
C HIS A 49 2.14 -6.61 9.47
N GLU A 50 2.79 -7.69 9.92
CA GLU A 50 2.21 -8.70 10.80
C GLU A 50 2.20 -8.19 12.24
N TYR A 51 1.20 -8.65 12.99
CA TYR A 51 1.06 -8.36 14.39
C TYR A 51 0.96 -9.69 15.13
N ASP A 52 2.05 -10.12 15.75
CA ASP A 52 2.01 -11.05 16.90
C ASP A 52 3.32 -11.14 17.72
N LEU A 53 4.30 -10.26 17.52
CA LEU A 53 5.51 -10.22 18.36
C LEU A 53 5.80 -8.82 18.92
N PRO A 54 6.31 -8.74 20.18
CA PRO A 54 6.49 -7.48 20.92
C PRO A 54 7.58 -6.57 20.35
N ASP A 55 8.44 -7.08 19.46
CA ASP A 55 9.40 -6.28 18.69
C ASP A 55 8.79 -5.96 17.32
N ASN A 56 8.36 -4.70 17.16
CA ASN A 56 8.16 -4.00 15.88
C ASN A 56 7.68 -4.89 14.71
N GLY A 57 6.37 -5.06 14.58
CA GLY A 57 5.69 -5.99 13.66
C GLY A 57 6.45 -6.28 12.35
N ASP A 58 6.73 -7.57 12.14
CA ASP A 58 7.49 -8.05 10.99
C ASP A 58 6.80 -7.69 9.67
N PHE A 59 7.60 -7.40 8.66
CA PHE A 59 7.12 -7.17 7.31
C PHE A 59 6.31 -8.40 6.82
N ALA A 60 5.02 -8.21 6.56
CA ALA A 60 4.11 -9.27 6.09
C ALA A 60 4.10 -9.38 4.57
N GLY A 61 4.28 -8.24 3.89
CA GLY A 61 4.24 -8.19 2.44
C GLY A 61 4.11 -6.78 1.90
N GLN A 62 4.25 -6.67 0.58
CA GLN A 62 4.16 -5.42 -0.14
C GLN A 62 3.48 -5.58 -1.49
N THR A 63 3.02 -4.47 -2.05
CA THR A 63 2.74 -4.35 -3.48
C THR A 63 3.23 -2.99 -3.97
N CYS A 64 3.78 -2.95 -5.17
CA CYS A 64 4.27 -1.74 -5.80
C CYS A 64 3.73 -1.69 -7.23
N LEU A 65 2.86 -0.72 -7.51
CA LEU A 65 2.14 -0.59 -8.78
C LEU A 65 2.53 0.71 -9.47
N PRO A 66 2.98 0.70 -10.74
CA PRO A 66 3.12 1.94 -11.51
C PRO A 66 1.76 2.62 -11.63
N VAL A 67 1.66 3.90 -11.23
CA VAL A 67 0.37 4.61 -11.24
C VAL A 67 -0.20 4.69 -12.65
N SER A 68 0.65 4.83 -13.66
CA SER A 68 0.26 4.83 -15.08
C SER A 68 -0.40 3.54 -15.57
N GLU A 69 -0.24 2.43 -14.85
CA GLU A 69 -0.82 1.12 -15.21
C GLU A 69 -2.08 0.79 -14.41
N ILE A 70 -2.41 1.60 -13.38
CA ILE A 70 -3.61 1.39 -12.57
C ILE A 70 -4.85 1.66 -13.41
N ARG A 71 -5.79 0.72 -13.38
CA ARG A 71 -7.11 0.86 -14.02
C ARG A 71 -8.17 1.10 -12.94
N PRO A 72 -9.11 2.04 -13.16
CA PRO A 72 -10.13 2.40 -12.17
C PRO A 72 -11.07 1.21 -11.85
N GLY A 73 -11.76 1.29 -10.72
CA GLY A 73 -12.67 0.26 -10.21
C GLY A 73 -12.02 -0.69 -9.21
N ILE A 74 -12.75 -1.76 -8.86
CA ILE A 74 -12.29 -2.76 -7.88
C ILE A 74 -11.26 -3.69 -8.53
N ARG A 75 -10.10 -3.87 -7.88
CA ARG A 75 -9.00 -4.72 -8.33
C ARG A 75 -8.50 -5.62 -7.20
N ALA A 76 -8.13 -6.85 -7.56
CA ALA A 76 -7.39 -7.75 -6.70
C ALA A 76 -5.89 -7.66 -7.03
N VAL A 77 -5.13 -7.04 -6.13
CA VAL A 77 -3.71 -6.73 -6.32
C VAL A 77 -2.85 -7.81 -5.65
N PRO A 78 -1.86 -8.41 -6.36
CA PRO A 78 -0.94 -9.36 -5.76
C PRO A 78 -0.07 -8.73 -4.66
N VAL A 79 0.17 -9.50 -3.60
CA VAL A 79 1.13 -9.16 -2.54
C VAL A 79 2.38 -10.00 -2.71
N TYR A 80 3.52 -9.42 -2.40
CA TYR A 80 4.85 -9.99 -2.54
C TYR A 80 5.56 -9.99 -1.19
N ASN A 81 6.46 -10.95 -0.98
CA ASN A 81 7.34 -10.95 0.18
C ASN A 81 8.51 -9.94 -0.01
N ARG A 82 9.46 -9.95 0.94
CA ARG A 82 10.59 -8.99 0.98
C ARG A 82 11.54 -9.19 -0.21
N GLU A 83 11.65 -10.42 -0.71
CA GLU A 83 12.46 -10.77 -1.88
C GLU A 83 11.75 -10.50 -3.21
N GLY A 84 10.51 -9.98 -3.19
CA GLY A 84 9.72 -9.72 -4.39
C GLY A 84 9.06 -10.97 -4.99
N VAL A 85 8.99 -12.06 -4.23
CA VAL A 85 8.28 -13.29 -4.63
C VAL A 85 6.79 -13.14 -4.33
N GLN A 86 5.96 -13.39 -5.34
CA GLN A 86 4.50 -13.26 -5.21
C GLN A 86 3.95 -14.35 -4.27
N PHE A 87 3.12 -13.95 -3.31
CA PHE A 87 2.32 -14.91 -2.56
C PHE A 87 1.26 -15.55 -3.48
N LYS A 88 1.14 -16.87 -3.39
CA LYS A 88 0.27 -17.65 -4.28
C LYS A 88 -1.21 -17.28 -4.15
N PHE A 89 -1.67 -17.01 -2.93
CA PHE A 89 -3.09 -16.83 -2.62
C PHE A 89 -3.42 -15.50 -1.93
N VAL A 90 -2.42 -14.64 -1.66
CA VAL A 90 -2.65 -13.37 -0.97
C VAL A 90 -2.89 -12.27 -1.99
N ARG A 91 -3.99 -11.54 -1.81
CA ARG A 91 -4.42 -10.41 -2.63
C ARG A 91 -4.96 -9.30 -1.74
N LEU A 92 -4.66 -8.04 -2.09
CA LEU A 92 -5.34 -6.86 -1.56
C LEU A 92 -6.49 -6.49 -2.48
N ILE A 93 -7.68 -6.26 -1.92
CA ILE A 93 -8.81 -5.73 -2.67
C ILE A 93 -8.80 -4.22 -2.51
N VAL A 94 -8.65 -3.50 -3.63
CA VAL A 94 -8.53 -2.05 -3.65
C VAL A 94 -9.52 -1.47 -4.67
N HIS A 95 -10.21 -0.40 -4.29
CA HIS A 95 -10.99 0.40 -5.22
C HIS A 95 -10.14 1.59 -5.69
N PHE A 96 -9.91 1.68 -7.00
CA PHE A 96 -9.16 2.79 -7.58
C PHE A 96 -10.09 3.79 -8.25
N GLU A 97 -9.98 5.04 -7.86
CA GLU A 97 -10.59 6.18 -8.55
C GLU A 97 -9.48 7.05 -9.11
N LEU A 98 -9.56 7.35 -10.41
CA LEU A 98 -8.66 8.27 -11.10
C LEU A 98 -9.50 9.49 -11.49
N LEU A 99 -9.15 10.65 -10.94
CA LEU A 99 -9.81 11.93 -11.15
C LEU A 99 -9.00 12.81 -12.09
#